data_AF-A0A2G9YGI2-F1
#
_entry.id   AF-A0A2G9YGI2-F1
#
_cell.length_a   1.000
_cell.length_b   1.000
_cell.length_c   1.000
_cell.angle_alpha   90.00
_cell.angle_beta   90.00
_cell.angle_gamma   90.00
#
_symmetry.space_group_name_H-M   'P 1'
#
loop_
_entity.id
_entity.type
_entity.pdbx_description
1 polymer ?
#
loop_
_entity_poly.entity_id
_entity_poly.type
_entity_poly.pdbx_seq_one_letter_code
_entity_poly.pdbx_strand_id
1 'polypeptide(L)'
;MKLTKKSGSENKENPLKHAEQRVLVLIDVQNLYHSAKNLYSARVNFSAILKTAVSNRRLVRAFAYVIRTKTGEEKLFFEALTKLGIETRVKDLQEFYGGAKKADWDVGIVIDAIRIASSCDVVCLCSGDGDFIPLIEYLENKGKRTEVIAFGRSSSAKLKEEADEFIDLGDASENYLLKK
;
A
#
# COMPACT_ATOMS: atom_id res chain seq x y z
N MET A 1 -33.43 24.74 6.43
CA MET A 1 -32.21 25.38 5.89
C MET A 1 -31.15 24.28 5.74
N LYS A 2 -30.99 23.72 4.53
CA LYS A 2 -30.02 22.63 4.26
C LYS A 2 -28.66 23.27 3.97
N LEU A 3 -27.69 23.04 4.85
CA LEU A 3 -26.30 23.44 4.62
C LEU A 3 -25.71 22.50 3.56
N THR A 4 -25.62 22.99 2.33
CA THR A 4 -24.82 22.40 1.26
C THR A 4 -23.34 22.58 1.59
N LYS A 5 -22.64 21.50 1.92
CA LYS A 5 -21.18 21.52 2.03
C LYS A 5 -20.60 21.71 0.64
N LYS A 6 -20.07 22.91 0.37
CA LYS A 6 -19.18 23.17 -0.76
C LYS A 6 -17.89 22.37 -0.54
N SER A 7 -17.57 21.47 -1.46
CA SER A 7 -16.28 20.77 -1.52
C SER A 7 -15.24 21.71 -2.14
N GLY A 8 -14.61 22.52 -1.29
CA GLY A 8 -13.33 23.14 -1.60
C GLY A 8 -12.20 22.21 -1.15
N SER A 9 -11.32 21.86 -2.08
CA SER A 9 -10.07 21.15 -1.84
C SER A 9 -9.09 22.06 -1.10
N GLU A 10 -9.29 22.21 0.21
CA GLU A 10 -8.23 22.69 1.10
C GLU A 10 -7.48 21.48 1.62
N ASN A 11 -6.16 21.50 1.44
CA ASN A 11 -5.23 20.54 2.00
C ASN A 11 -5.22 20.73 3.53
N LYS A 12 -6.27 20.27 4.21
CA LYS A 12 -6.35 20.30 5.67
C LYS A 12 -5.33 19.30 6.18
N GLU A 13 -4.27 19.80 6.80
CA GLU A 13 -3.34 18.97 7.56
C GLU A 13 -4.16 18.10 8.51
N ASN A 14 -4.04 16.77 8.37
CA ASN A 14 -4.70 15.82 9.26
C ASN A 14 -4.06 16.01 10.65
N PRO A 15 -4.81 16.49 11.66
CA PRO A 15 -4.23 16.85 12.96
C PRO A 15 -3.64 15.64 13.71
N LEU A 16 -3.92 14.41 13.24
CA LEU A 16 -3.41 13.17 13.80
C LEU A 16 -2.08 12.70 13.15
N LYS A 17 -1.63 13.37 12.08
CA LYS A 17 -0.35 13.08 11.40
C LYS A 17 0.73 14.03 11.92
N HIS A 18 1.57 13.53 12.81
CA HIS A 18 2.67 14.30 13.41
C HIS A 18 4.00 13.96 12.74
N ALA A 19 4.84 14.97 12.48
CA ALA A 19 6.10 14.80 11.75
C ALA A 19 7.05 13.75 12.36
N GLU A 20 7.05 13.60 13.70
CA GLU A 20 7.91 12.64 14.41
C GLU A 20 7.43 11.19 14.35
N GLN A 21 6.21 10.92 13.87
CA GLN A 21 5.70 9.57 13.71
C GLN A 21 6.62 8.75 12.80
N ARG A 22 6.99 7.56 13.26
CA ARG A 22 7.82 6.61 12.52
C ARG A 22 6.92 5.72 11.67
N VAL A 23 7.07 5.76 10.35
CA VAL A 23 6.20 5.09 9.39
C VAL A 23 6.88 3.86 8.79
N LEU A 24 6.20 2.72 8.85
CA LEU A 24 6.51 1.53 8.06
C LEU A 24 5.58 1.50 6.84
N VAL A 25 6.12 1.30 5.63
CA VAL A 25 5.32 1.18 4.40
C VAL A 25 5.43 -0.24 3.84
N LEU A 26 4.30 -0.87 3.58
CA LEU A 26 4.19 -2.24 3.08
C LEU A 26 3.37 -2.25 1.79
N ILE A 27 4.03 -2.45 0.65
CA ILE A 27 3.42 -2.28 -0.68
C ILE A 27 3.18 -3.64 -1.32
N ASP A 28 1.91 -4.03 -1.40
CA ASP A 28 1.48 -5.16 -2.20
C ASP A 28 1.43 -4.74 -3.68
N VAL A 29 2.52 -5.00 -4.38
CA VAL A 29 2.68 -4.56 -5.78
C VAL A 29 1.67 -5.24 -6.69
N GLN A 30 1.36 -6.52 -6.45
CA GLN A 30 0.42 -7.25 -7.28
C GLN A 30 -0.99 -6.69 -7.13
N ASN A 31 -1.46 -6.51 -5.90
CA ASN A 31 -2.79 -5.97 -5.66
C ASN A 31 -2.97 -4.60 -6.34
N LEU A 32 -2.04 -3.67 -6.11
CA LEU A 32 -2.11 -2.33 -6.72
C LEU A 32 -2.01 -2.36 -8.24
N TYR A 33 -1.13 -3.21 -8.80
CA TYR A 33 -0.97 -3.33 -10.25
C TYR A 33 -2.23 -3.89 -10.90
N HIS A 34 -2.83 -4.93 -10.33
CA HIS A 34 -4.06 -5.52 -10.83
C HIS A 34 -5.22 -4.51 -10.78
N SER A 35 -5.36 -3.77 -9.68
CA SER A 35 -6.35 -2.70 -9.56
C SER A 35 -6.16 -1.61 -10.60
N ALA A 36 -4.94 -1.07 -10.75
CA ALA A 36 -4.65 -0.02 -11.72
C ALA A 36 -4.90 -0.48 -13.17
N LYS A 37 -4.52 -1.71 -13.50
CA LYS A 37 -4.73 -2.29 -14.82
C LYS A 37 -6.22 -2.48 -15.11
N ASN A 38 -6.97 -3.07 -14.19
CA ASN A 38 -8.38 -3.42 -14.42
C ASN A 38 -9.31 -2.20 -14.40
N LEU A 39 -9.04 -1.23 -13.51
CA LEU A 39 -9.89 -0.05 -13.36
C LEU A 39 -9.52 1.08 -14.33
N TYR A 40 -8.23 1.22 -14.68
CA TYR A 40 -7.72 2.40 -15.39
C TYR A 40 -6.84 2.08 -16.61
N SER A 41 -6.54 0.80 -16.88
CA SER A 41 -5.63 0.40 -17.97
C SER A 41 -4.27 1.12 -17.93
N ALA A 42 -3.76 1.40 -16.73
CA ALA A 42 -2.57 2.20 -16.47
C ALA A 42 -1.59 1.50 -15.52
N ARG A 43 -0.37 2.04 -15.42
CA ARG A 43 0.67 1.58 -14.49
C ARG A 43 0.68 2.44 -13.22
N VAL A 44 1.06 1.85 -12.10
CA VAL A 44 1.11 2.53 -10.79
C VAL A 44 2.37 3.40 -10.67
N ASN A 45 2.21 4.61 -10.11
CA ASN A 45 3.29 5.50 -9.73
C ASN A 45 3.67 5.28 -8.25
N PHE A 46 4.58 4.33 -8.00
CA PHE A 46 5.01 3.99 -6.63
C PHE A 46 5.75 5.13 -5.91
N SER A 47 6.37 6.07 -6.65
CA SER A 47 6.99 7.24 -6.03
C SER A 47 5.95 8.16 -5.40
N ALA A 48 4.83 8.39 -6.07
CA ALA A 48 3.73 9.19 -5.53
C ALA A 48 3.08 8.48 -4.32
N ILE A 49 2.88 7.16 -4.41
CA ILE A 49 2.34 6.37 -3.29
C ILE A 49 3.25 6.45 -2.07
N LEU A 50 4.57 6.26 -2.24
CA LEU A 50 5.52 6.36 -1.14
C LEU A 50 5.48 7.76 -0.50
N LYS A 51 5.43 8.82 -1.32
CA LYS A 51 5.33 10.20 -0.82
C LYS A 51 4.06 10.41 0.00
N THR A 52 2.92 9.92 -0.47
CA THR A 52 1.64 10.00 0.26
C THR A 52 1.66 9.18 1.54
N ALA A 53 2.21 7.96 1.52
CA ALA A 53 2.35 7.09 2.67
C ALA A 53 3.21 7.73 3.77
N VAL A 54 4.35 8.32 3.39
CA VAL A 54 5.25 8.97 4.35
C VAL A 54 4.66 10.28 4.85
N SER A 55 4.04 11.10 3.99
CA SER A 55 3.34 12.34 4.39
C SER A 55 4.18 13.27 5.28
N ASN A 56 5.44 13.50 4.91
CA ASN A 56 6.42 14.31 5.68
C ASN A 56 6.73 13.79 7.10
N ARG A 57 6.51 12.50 7.36
CA ARG A 57 6.86 11.84 8.62
C ARG A 57 8.18 11.06 8.50
N ARG A 58 8.64 10.45 9.58
CA ARG A 58 9.92 9.72 9.61
C ARG A 58 9.75 8.31 9.03
N LEU A 59 10.21 8.07 7.80
CA LEU A 59 10.23 6.74 7.21
C LEU A 59 11.20 5.82 7.98
N VAL A 60 10.70 4.69 8.50
CA VAL A 60 11.52 3.63 9.09
C VAL A 60 12.05 2.73 8.00
N ARG A 61 11.12 2.09 7.25
CA ARG A 61 11.40 1.21 6.11
C ARG A 61 10.21 1.21 5.16
N ALA A 62 10.47 0.98 3.89
CA ALA A 62 9.46 0.72 2.88
C ALA A 62 9.78 -0.60 2.17
N PHE A 63 8.81 -1.52 2.13
CA PHE A 63 8.94 -2.78 1.41
C PHE A 63 7.99 -2.84 0.23
N ALA A 64 8.49 -3.27 -0.93
CA ALA A 64 7.68 -3.67 -2.06
C ALA A 64 7.75 -5.19 -2.24
N TYR A 65 6.59 -5.82 -2.17
CA TYR A 65 6.42 -7.26 -2.30
C TYR A 65 6.16 -7.60 -3.76
N VAL A 66 7.18 -8.14 -4.43
CA VAL A 66 7.22 -8.33 -5.88
C VAL A 66 7.40 -9.79 -6.25
N ILE A 67 6.90 -10.15 -7.43
CA ILE A 67 7.03 -11.49 -7.99
C ILE A 67 7.98 -11.46 -9.17
N ARG A 68 8.94 -12.36 -9.15
CA ARG A 68 9.87 -12.55 -10.26
C ARG A 68 9.31 -13.60 -11.22
N THR A 69 9.16 -13.19 -12.46
CA THR A 69 8.79 -14.06 -13.58
C THR A 69 10.05 -14.70 -14.19
N LYS A 70 9.88 -15.81 -14.91
CA LYS A 70 10.99 -16.53 -15.58
C LYS A 70 11.67 -15.70 -16.68
N THR A 71 10.98 -14.69 -17.25
CA THR A 71 11.50 -13.85 -18.34
C THR A 71 12.47 -12.78 -17.84
N GLY A 72 12.41 -12.39 -16.57
CA GLY A 72 13.31 -11.40 -15.97
C GLY A 72 13.06 -9.95 -16.39
N GLU A 73 11.96 -9.67 -17.11
CA GLU A 73 11.60 -8.33 -17.59
C GLU A 73 11.37 -7.31 -16.46
N GLU A 74 11.11 -7.80 -15.24
CA GLU A 74 10.85 -7.01 -14.04
C GLU A 74 12.11 -6.33 -13.46
N LYS A 75 13.32 -6.66 -13.95
CA LYS A 75 14.58 -6.21 -13.32
C LYS A 75 14.71 -4.69 -13.22
N LEU A 76 14.41 -3.98 -14.32
CA LEU A 76 14.45 -2.51 -14.34
C LEU A 76 13.42 -1.89 -13.38
N PHE A 77 12.28 -2.55 -13.21
CA PHE A 77 11.26 -2.12 -12.26
C PHE A 77 11.74 -2.28 -10.82
N PHE A 78 12.39 -3.40 -10.47
CA PHE A 78 12.96 -3.60 -9.13
C PHE A 78 14.07 -2.58 -8.83
N GLU A 79 14.94 -2.31 -9.80
CA GLU A 79 15.98 -1.28 -9.67
C GLU A 79 15.38 0.12 -9.45
N ALA A 80 14.28 0.44 -10.13
CA ALA A 80 13.57 1.71 -9.94
C ALA A 80 13.00 1.83 -8.51
N LEU A 81 12.40 0.77 -7.97
CA LEU A 81 11.91 0.73 -6.59
C LEU A 81 13.05 0.96 -5.58
N THR A 82 14.18 0.29 -5.76
CA THR A 82 15.35 0.47 -4.89
C THR A 82 15.91 1.88 -4.95
N LYS A 83 15.93 2.53 -6.13
CA LYS A 83 16.33 3.94 -6.26
C LYS A 83 15.39 4.92 -5.54
N LEU A 84 14.12 4.53 -5.32
CA LEU A 84 13.17 5.29 -4.51
C LEU A 84 13.34 5.06 -3.00
N GLY A 85 14.28 4.22 -2.57
CA GLY A 85 14.45 3.83 -1.18
C GLY A 85 13.47 2.75 -0.73
N ILE A 86 12.86 2.02 -1.67
CA ILE A 86 11.95 0.91 -1.38
C ILE A 86 12.71 -0.41 -1.50
N GLU A 87 12.75 -1.15 -0.41
CA GLU A 87 13.38 -2.47 -0.34
C GLU A 87 12.48 -3.51 -1.01
N THR A 88 13.04 -4.32 -1.92
CA THR A 88 12.26 -5.33 -2.63
C THR A 88 12.28 -6.67 -1.88
N ARG A 89 11.09 -7.22 -1.61
CA ARG A 89 10.89 -8.60 -1.19
C ARG A 89 10.50 -9.40 -2.43
N VAL A 90 11.40 -10.25 -2.90
CA VAL A 90 11.24 -10.98 -4.17
C VAL A 90 10.88 -12.43 -3.91
N LYS A 91 9.77 -12.89 -4.50
CA LYS A 91 9.35 -14.30 -4.48
C LYS A 91 9.24 -14.80 -5.91
N ASP A 92 9.74 -16.00 -6.14
CA ASP A 92 9.65 -16.63 -7.45
C ASP A 92 8.24 -17.15 -7.68
N LEU A 93 7.74 -16.96 -8.91
CA LEU A 93 6.44 -17.52 -9.30
C LEU A 93 6.49 -19.05 -9.17
N GLN A 94 5.75 -19.60 -8.21
CA GLN A 94 5.66 -21.05 -8.00
C GLN A 94 4.55 -21.64 -8.86
N GLU A 95 4.91 -22.63 -9.67
CA GLU A 95 4.00 -23.44 -10.48
C GLU A 95 3.90 -24.82 -9.81
N PHE A 96 2.74 -25.17 -9.28
CA PHE A 96 2.52 -26.44 -8.59
C PHE A 96 2.19 -27.57 -9.58
N TYR A 97 2.49 -28.81 -9.18
CA TYR A 97 2.03 -30.01 -9.88
C TYR A 97 0.50 -30.04 -9.88
N GLY A 98 -0.10 -29.60 -10.98
CA GLY A 98 -1.54 -29.31 -11.10
C GLY A 98 -1.85 -28.01 -11.85
N GLY A 99 -0.85 -27.20 -12.19
CA GLY A 99 -1.00 -25.97 -12.98
C GLY A 99 -1.42 -24.74 -12.16
N ALA A 100 -1.73 -24.91 -10.87
CA ALA A 100 -1.99 -23.81 -9.95
C ALA A 100 -0.73 -22.96 -9.78
N LYS A 101 -0.87 -21.65 -9.93
CA LYS A 101 0.20 -20.68 -9.71
C LYS A 101 -0.13 -19.92 -8.43
N LYS A 102 0.75 -20.00 -7.42
CA LYS A 102 0.60 -19.22 -6.18
C LYS A 102 1.69 -18.16 -6.11
N ALA A 103 1.26 -16.91 -6.00
CA ALA A 103 2.14 -15.75 -6.08
C ALA A 103 1.82 -14.68 -5.03
N ASP A 104 0.88 -14.91 -4.12
CA ASP A 104 0.56 -13.93 -3.08
C ASP A 104 1.73 -13.75 -2.09
N TRP A 105 1.73 -12.57 -1.46
CA TRP A 105 2.71 -12.17 -0.47
C TRP A 105 2.10 -12.00 0.93
N ASP A 106 0.81 -12.31 1.10
CA ASP A 106 0.00 -11.94 2.26
C ASP A 106 0.66 -12.36 3.57
N VAL A 107 1.07 -13.63 3.67
CA VAL A 107 1.78 -14.15 4.86
C VAL A 107 3.10 -13.41 5.09
N GLY A 108 3.87 -13.14 4.04
CA GLY A 108 5.14 -12.41 4.18
C GLY A 108 4.95 -10.97 4.62
N ILE A 109 3.93 -10.30 4.09
CA ILE A 109 3.51 -8.94 4.49
C ILE A 109 3.14 -8.91 5.97
N VAL A 110 2.28 -9.84 6.41
CA VAL A 110 1.84 -9.97 7.81
C VAL A 110 3.04 -10.18 8.74
N ILE A 111 3.95 -11.10 8.41
CA ILE A 111 5.12 -11.39 9.24
C ILE A 111 6.05 -10.18 9.36
N ASP A 112 6.33 -9.47 8.26
CA ASP A 112 7.19 -8.29 8.29
C ASP A 112 6.52 -7.12 9.05
N ALA A 113 5.21 -6.93 8.90
CA ALA A 113 4.45 -5.95 9.67
C ALA A 113 4.59 -6.19 11.18
N ILE A 114 4.31 -7.42 11.64
CA ILE A 114 4.37 -7.78 13.07
C ILE A 114 5.79 -7.62 13.62
N ARG A 115 6.81 -8.05 12.87
CA ARG A 115 8.21 -8.01 13.29
C ARG A 115 8.71 -6.58 13.52
N ILE A 116 8.24 -5.64 12.71
CA ILE A 116 8.74 -4.26 12.69
C ILE A 116 7.82 -3.32 13.47
N ALA A 117 6.58 -3.74 13.77
CA ALA A 117 5.59 -2.93 14.49
C ALA A 117 6.14 -2.25 15.76
N SER A 118 7.03 -2.90 16.51
CA SER A 118 7.64 -2.32 17.72
C SER A 118 8.52 -1.08 17.44
N SER A 119 9.04 -0.95 16.22
CA SER A 119 9.97 0.11 15.80
C SER A 119 9.30 1.27 15.07
N CYS A 120 7.99 1.19 14.81
CA CYS A 120 7.21 2.23 14.14
C CYS A 120 5.98 2.61 14.98
N ASP A 121 5.40 3.76 14.64
CA ASP A 121 4.18 4.29 15.27
C ASP A 121 2.98 4.14 14.32
N VAL A 122 3.25 4.15 13.00
CA VAL A 122 2.27 4.02 11.92
C VAL A 122 2.69 2.89 10.99
N VAL A 123 1.73 2.03 10.63
CA VAL A 123 1.90 1.03 9.57
C VAL A 123 0.99 1.42 8.40
N CYS A 124 1.62 1.71 7.27
CA CYS A 124 0.94 2.00 6.02
C CYS A 124 0.92 0.74 5.14
N LEU A 125 -0.26 0.14 4.98
CA LEU A 125 -0.49 -1.01 4.11
C LEU A 125 -1.03 -0.52 2.76
N CYS A 126 -0.25 -0.68 1.70
CA CYS A 126 -0.69 -0.36 0.35
C CYS A 126 -1.28 -1.62 -0.34
N SER A 127 -2.47 -2.03 0.10
CA SER A 127 -3.26 -3.13 -0.49
C SER A 127 -4.75 -2.89 -0.20
N GLY A 128 -5.63 -3.27 -1.12
CA GLY A 128 -7.08 -3.25 -0.94
C GLY A 128 -7.67 -4.58 -0.46
N ASP A 129 -6.83 -5.58 -0.19
CA ASP A 129 -7.28 -6.95 0.12
C ASP A 129 -7.85 -7.09 1.53
N GLY A 130 -9.07 -7.64 1.62
CA GLY A 130 -9.76 -7.87 2.89
C GLY A 130 -9.08 -8.93 3.77
N ASP A 131 -8.23 -9.78 3.21
CA ASP A 131 -7.52 -10.81 3.97
C ASP A 131 -6.52 -10.21 4.98
N PHE A 132 -6.20 -8.91 4.87
CA PHE A 132 -5.39 -8.18 5.84
C PHE A 132 -6.16 -7.61 7.03
N ILE A 133 -7.50 -7.72 7.10
CA ILE A 133 -8.29 -7.22 8.25
C ILE A 133 -7.73 -7.73 9.60
N PRO A 134 -7.41 -9.03 9.78
CA PRO A 134 -6.82 -9.50 11.04
C PRO A 134 -5.48 -8.85 11.39
N LEU A 135 -4.70 -8.43 10.38
CA LEU A 135 -3.46 -7.69 10.61
C LEU A 135 -3.75 -6.27 11.10
N ILE A 136 -4.75 -5.59 10.54
CA ILE A 136 -5.18 -4.25 10.96
C ILE A 136 -5.60 -4.29 12.43
N GLU A 137 -6.53 -5.18 12.78
CA GLU A 137 -7.00 -5.38 14.17
C GLU A 137 -5.84 -5.70 15.12
N TYR A 138 -4.89 -6.56 14.70
CA TYR A 138 -3.73 -6.89 15.52
C TYR A 138 -2.85 -5.67 15.80
N LEU A 139 -2.57 -4.85 14.79
CA LEU A 139 -1.70 -3.67 14.90
C LEU A 139 -2.34 -2.58 15.78
N GLU A 140 -3.65 -2.36 15.64
CA GLU A 140 -4.41 -1.45 16.49
C GLU A 140 -4.39 -1.88 17.95
N ASN A 141 -4.57 -3.17 18.22
CA ASN A 141 -4.41 -3.74 19.57
C ASN A 141 -2.98 -3.58 20.13
N LYS A 142 -1.99 -3.30 19.29
CA LYS A 142 -0.61 -2.94 19.69
C LYS A 142 -0.37 -1.43 19.77
N GLY A 143 -1.43 -0.63 19.68
CA GLY A 143 -1.38 0.82 19.72
C GLY A 143 -0.70 1.44 18.50
N LYS A 144 -0.72 0.75 17.36
CA LYS A 144 -0.20 1.26 16.09
C LYS A 144 -1.33 1.91 15.30
N ARG A 145 -1.05 3.06 14.70
CA ARG A 145 -1.96 3.66 13.73
C ARG A 145 -1.89 2.86 12.42
N THR A 146 -3.02 2.48 11.87
CA THR A 146 -3.12 1.74 10.61
C THR A 146 -3.60 2.65 9.49
N GLU A 147 -2.84 2.72 8.40
CA GLU A 147 -3.23 3.50 7.22
C GLU A 147 -3.27 2.58 6.00
N VAL A 148 -4.41 2.51 5.33
CA VAL A 148 -4.56 1.71 4.11
C VAL A 148 -4.54 2.62 2.90
N ILE A 149 -3.73 2.29 1.90
CA ILE A 149 -3.64 3.04 0.64
C ILE A 149 -3.95 2.11 -0.53
N ALA A 150 -5.09 2.30 -1.17
CA ALA A 150 -5.50 1.43 -2.27
C ALA A 150 -6.49 2.13 -3.21
N PHE A 151 -6.82 1.49 -4.33
CA PHE A 151 -7.92 1.92 -5.17
C PHE A 151 -9.23 1.47 -4.54
N GLY A 152 -10.02 2.40 -4.02
CA GLY A 152 -11.20 2.08 -3.22
C GLY A 152 -12.25 1.28 -3.98
N ARG A 153 -12.37 1.47 -5.30
CA ARG A 153 -13.30 0.68 -6.13
C ARG A 153 -13.00 -0.81 -6.18
N SER A 154 -11.78 -1.23 -5.91
CA SER A 154 -11.36 -2.64 -5.85
C SER A 154 -11.02 -3.12 -4.44
N SER A 155 -11.28 -2.30 -3.42
CA SER A 155 -10.88 -2.60 -2.03
C SER A 155 -12.07 -3.14 -1.23
N SER A 156 -11.79 -4.04 -0.29
CA SER A 156 -12.77 -4.53 0.68
C SER A 156 -13.41 -3.37 1.46
N ALA A 157 -14.74 -3.32 1.52
CA ALA A 157 -15.44 -2.30 2.31
C ALA A 157 -15.08 -2.39 3.80
N LYS A 158 -14.98 -3.61 4.33
CA LYS A 158 -14.64 -3.84 5.73
C LYS A 158 -13.22 -3.38 6.05
N LEU A 159 -12.25 -3.58 5.15
CA LEU A 159 -10.89 -3.09 5.34
C LEU A 159 -10.85 -1.55 5.46
N LYS A 160 -11.70 -0.83 4.71
CA LYS A 160 -11.79 0.63 4.79
C LYS A 160 -12.39 1.11 6.12
N GLU A 161 -13.29 0.32 6.69
CA GLU A 161 -13.95 0.62 7.96
C GLU A 161 -13.02 0.36 9.16
N GLU A 162 -12.22 -0.72 9.09
CA GLU A 162 -11.33 -1.10 10.19
C GLU A 162 -10.09 -0.21 10.28
N ALA A 163 -9.48 0.19 9.16
CA ALA A 163 -8.27 1.02 9.20
C ALA A 163 -8.53 2.43 9.79
N ASP A 164 -7.62 2.96 10.60
CA ASP A 164 -7.72 4.33 11.15
C ASP A 164 -7.84 5.40 10.04
N GLU A 165 -7.23 5.14 8.88
CA GLU A 165 -7.33 6.00 7.70
C GLU A 165 -7.26 5.17 6.41
N PHE A 166 -8.22 5.38 5.52
CA PHE A 166 -8.18 4.85 4.16
C PHE A 166 -7.93 5.98 3.17
N ILE A 167 -6.85 5.88 2.40
CA ILE A 167 -6.47 6.83 1.35
C ILE A 167 -6.81 6.22 0.00
N ASP A 168 -7.88 6.72 -0.62
CA ASP A 168 -8.31 6.25 -1.94
C ASP A 168 -7.44 6.85 -3.05
N LEU A 169 -6.65 6.00 -3.70
CA LEU A 169 -5.85 6.38 -4.87
C LEU A 169 -6.72 6.79 -6.07
N GLY A 170 -7.99 6.37 -6.10
CA GLY A 170 -8.95 6.71 -7.14
C GLY A 170 -9.39 8.18 -7.12
N ASP A 171 -9.36 8.84 -5.95
CA ASP A 171 -9.82 10.23 -5.79
C ASP A 171 -8.91 11.25 -6.48
N ALA A 172 -7.63 10.91 -6.65
CA ALA A 172 -6.64 11.72 -7.37
C ALA A 172 -5.76 10.84 -8.27
N SER A 173 -6.42 9.95 -9.03
CA SER A 173 -5.78 8.88 -9.81
C SER A 173 -4.67 9.35 -10.75
N GLU A 174 -4.76 10.57 -11.28
CA GLU A 174 -3.77 11.19 -12.15
C GLU A 174 -2.39 11.37 -11.51
N ASN A 175 -2.31 11.41 -10.17
CA ASN A 175 -1.04 11.48 -9.43
C ASN A 175 -0.41 10.10 -9.23
N TYR A 176 -1.26 9.07 -9.14
CA TYR A 176 -0.88 7.71 -8.76
C TYR A 176 -0.79 6.75 -9.95
N LEU A 177 -1.14 7.22 -11.14
CA LEU A 177 -1.05 6.47 -12.39
C LEU A 177 -0.06 7.14 -13.34
N LEU A 178 0.82 6.34 -13.94
CA LEU A 178 1.72 6.80 -14.99
C LEU A 178 0.94 6.96 -16.30
N LYS A 179 1.04 8.13 -16.93
CA LYS A 179 0.49 8.38 -18.26
C LYS A 179 1.22 7.50 -19.28
N LYS A 180 0.47 7.00 -20.27
CA LYS A 180 1.03 6.27 -21.42
C LYS A 180 1.90 7.17 -22.28
#